data_AF-A0A1W1YUW6-F1
#
_entry.id   AF-A0A1W1YUW6-F1
#
_cell.length_a   1.000
_cell.length_b   1.000
_cell.length_c   1.000
_cell.angle_alpha   90.00
_cell.angle_beta   90.00
_cell.angle_gamma   90.00
#
_symmetry.space_group_name_H-M   'P 1'
#
loop_
_entity.id
_entity.type
_entity.pdbx_description
1 polymer ?
#
loop_
_entity_poly.entity_id
_entity_poly.type
_entity_poly.pdbx_seq_one_letter_code
_entity_poly.pdbx_strand_id
1 'polypeptide(L)'
;MAVKTYSLAKDGNKKLSEHFRVKEFACRDGSDIVLIDTKLIDILEKIRVYYGLPVKITSGYRTVSYNKSVGGASASYHIKGMAADIVVTGKTPRDMCLRGINLGIKGVGIYTWGIHVDTRTVPKLWYQVKSGASYIYVPMLANIPAGLFNNTL
;
A
#
# COMPACT_ATOMS: atom_id res chain seq x y z
N MET A 1 -13.08 -8.34 7.91
CA MET A 1 -12.65 -7.21 7.07
C MET A 1 -13.72 -6.15 7.18
N ALA A 2 -13.38 -4.89 7.40
CA ALA A 2 -14.37 -3.81 7.54
C ALA A 2 -13.93 -2.63 6.66
N VAL A 3 -14.21 -2.77 5.36
CA VAL A 3 -14.07 -1.68 4.38
C VAL A 3 -15.22 -0.71 4.62
N LYS A 4 -14.87 0.56 4.84
CA LYS A 4 -15.83 1.65 5.00
C LYS A 4 -15.81 2.53 3.76
N THR A 5 -16.97 3.11 3.46
CA THR A 5 -17.16 4.09 2.39
C THR A 5 -17.19 5.48 3.00
N TYR A 6 -16.45 6.41 2.39
CA TYR A 6 -16.41 7.83 2.75
C TYR A 6 -16.69 8.69 1.52
N SER A 7 -17.12 9.93 1.75
CA SER A 7 -17.17 11.00 0.74
C SER A 7 -15.95 11.89 0.91
N LEU A 8 -15.20 12.16 -0.16
CA LEU A 8 -14.04 13.04 -0.13
C LEU A 8 -14.44 14.48 0.20
N ALA A 9 -15.53 14.97 -0.40
CA ALA A 9 -16.06 16.30 -0.19
C ALA A 9 -16.50 16.51 1.27
N LYS A 10 -17.15 15.51 1.87
CA LYS A 10 -17.66 15.60 3.25
C LYS A 10 -16.63 15.21 4.30
N ASP A 11 -15.94 14.10 4.10
CA ASP A 11 -15.12 13.43 5.10
C ASP A 11 -13.61 13.59 4.84
N GLY A 12 -13.17 14.33 3.81
CA GLY A 12 -11.75 14.39 3.42
C GLY A 12 -10.77 14.72 4.55
N ASN A 13 -11.15 15.59 5.48
CA ASN A 13 -10.33 15.95 6.64
C ASN A 13 -10.57 15.08 7.90
N LYS A 14 -11.52 14.14 7.84
CA LYS A 14 -11.82 13.21 8.94
C LYS A 14 -10.59 12.36 9.24
N LYS A 15 -10.19 12.35 10.52
CA LYS A 15 -9.16 11.45 11.02
C LYS A 15 -9.64 10.00 10.96
N LEU A 16 -8.82 9.15 10.38
CA LEU A 16 -8.96 7.69 10.40
C LEU A 16 -8.15 7.06 11.55
N SER A 17 -7.03 7.69 11.87
CA SER A 17 -6.17 7.45 13.03
C SER A 17 -5.54 8.78 13.46
N GLU A 18 -4.55 8.75 14.36
CA GLU A 18 -3.88 9.98 14.78
C GLU A 18 -3.20 10.70 13.61
N HIS A 19 -2.60 9.94 12.68
CA HIS A 19 -1.78 10.49 11.61
C HIS A 19 -2.41 10.46 10.21
N PHE A 20 -3.48 9.71 10.01
CA PHE A 20 -4.08 9.52 8.68
C PHE A 20 -5.48 10.11 8.58
N ARG A 21 -5.80 10.69 7.41
CA ARG A 21 -7.11 11.23 7.05
C ARG A 21 -7.65 10.61 5.77
N VAL A 22 -8.97 10.68 5.57
CA VAL A 22 -9.67 10.13 4.39
C VAL A 22 -9.04 10.58 3.07
N LYS A 23 -8.76 11.88 2.92
CA LYS A 23 -8.25 12.44 1.65
C LYS A 23 -6.93 11.83 1.16
N GLU A 24 -6.11 11.29 2.06
CA GLU A 24 -4.84 10.66 1.71
C GLU A 24 -5.01 9.34 0.95
N PHE A 25 -6.20 8.74 1.06
CA PHE A 25 -6.56 7.49 0.39
C PHE A 25 -7.42 7.71 -0.84
N ALA A 26 -7.77 8.96 -1.18
CA ALA A 26 -8.67 9.25 -2.29
C ALA A 26 -8.04 8.87 -3.64
N CYS A 27 -8.91 8.48 -4.58
CA CYS A 27 -8.50 8.28 -5.96
C CYS A 27 -8.08 9.63 -6.57
N ARG A 28 -7.06 9.61 -7.44
CA ARG A 28 -6.53 10.82 -8.08
C ARG A 28 -7.33 11.27 -9.30
N ASP A 29 -8.44 10.60 -9.61
CA ASP A 29 -9.34 10.95 -10.71
C ASP A 29 -10.41 11.99 -10.31
N GLY A 30 -10.39 12.47 -9.06
CA GLY A 30 -11.35 13.44 -8.55
C GLY A 30 -12.68 12.84 -8.08
N SER A 31 -12.79 11.50 -8.04
CA SER A 31 -14.00 10.84 -7.55
C SER A 31 -14.25 11.11 -6.07
N ASP A 32 -15.52 11.28 -5.70
CA ASP A 32 -15.90 11.54 -4.31
C ASP A 32 -15.83 10.30 -3.42
N ILE A 33 -16.09 9.11 -3.97
CA ILE A 33 -16.11 7.87 -3.19
C ILE A 33 -14.68 7.47 -2.81
N VAL A 34 -14.46 7.23 -1.51
CA VAL A 34 -13.21 6.68 -0.98
C VAL A 34 -13.50 5.43 -0.16
N LEU A 35 -12.99 4.28 -0.59
CA LEU A 35 -13.11 3.02 0.14
C LEU A 35 -11.84 2.75 0.94
N ILE A 36 -11.98 2.42 2.23
CA ILE A 36 -10.84 2.20 3.12
C ILE A 36 -11.11 1.06 4.10
N ASP A 37 -10.26 0.04 4.08
CA ASP A 37 -10.22 -1.02 5.08
C ASP A 37 -9.64 -0.49 6.40
N THR A 38 -10.40 -0.60 7.47
CA THR A 38 -9.95 -0.22 8.82
C THR A 38 -8.67 -0.94 9.25
N LYS A 39 -8.51 -2.22 8.87
CA LYS A 39 -7.29 -2.98 9.18
C LYS A 39 -6.04 -2.38 8.50
N LEU A 40 -6.21 -1.82 7.30
CA LEU A 40 -5.11 -1.16 6.59
C LEU A 40 -4.64 0.05 7.39
N ILE A 41 -5.57 0.86 7.88
CA ILE A 41 -5.27 2.03 8.72
C ILE A 41 -4.53 1.64 9.99
N ASP A 42 -5.01 0.62 10.71
CA ASP A 42 -4.36 0.16 11.94
C ASP A 42 -2.90 -0.23 11.73
N ILE A 43 -2.59 -0.87 10.60
CA ILE A 43 -1.22 -1.30 10.29
C ILE A 43 -0.36 -0.10 9.85
N LEU A 44 -0.90 0.78 9.00
CA LEU A 44 -0.18 2.00 8.59
C LEU A 44 0.14 2.89 9.78
N GLU A 45 -0.77 3.01 10.75
CA GLU A 45 -0.56 3.74 11.99
C GLU A 45 0.57 3.11 12.83
N LYS A 46 0.60 1.79 12.95
CA LYS A 46 1.69 1.07 13.62
C LYS A 46 3.04 1.28 12.92
N ILE A 47 3.07 1.32 11.59
CA ILE A 47 4.28 1.65 10.81
C ILE A 47 4.73 3.08 11.12
N ARG A 48 3.79 4.04 11.11
CA ARG A 48 4.03 5.46 11.38
C ARG A 48 4.62 5.71 12.76
N VAL A 49 4.05 5.07 13.78
CA VAL A 49 4.51 5.14 15.18
C VAL A 49 5.87 4.47 15.32
N TYR A 50 6.06 3.27 14.77
CA TYR A 50 7.30 2.51 14.87
C TYR A 50 8.51 3.28 14.33
N TYR A 51 8.36 3.91 13.16
CA TYR A 51 9.46 4.67 12.58
C TYR A 51 9.64 6.05 13.20
N GLY A 52 8.61 6.60 13.84
CA GLY A 52 8.59 8.02 14.23
C GLY A 52 8.60 8.99 13.03
N LEU A 53 8.54 8.49 11.79
CA LEU A 53 8.67 9.26 10.55
C LEU A 53 7.37 9.27 9.72
N PRO A 54 7.06 10.36 8.99
CA PRO A 54 5.89 10.41 8.10
C PRO A 54 5.81 9.24 7.13
N VAL A 55 4.65 8.61 7.05
CA VAL A 55 4.32 7.57 6.06
C VAL A 55 3.47 8.25 5.00
N LYS A 56 4.04 8.48 3.82
CA LYS A 56 3.34 9.10 2.69
C LYS A 56 2.54 8.04 1.94
N ILE A 57 1.22 8.22 1.83
CA ILE A 57 0.39 7.43 0.91
C ILE A 57 0.57 8.02 -0.49
N THR A 58 1.19 7.26 -1.40
CA THR A 58 1.30 7.66 -2.80
C THR A 58 0.09 7.22 -3.60
N SER A 59 -0.54 6.10 -3.24
CA SER A 59 -1.80 5.66 -3.85
C SER A 59 -2.64 4.91 -2.83
N GLY A 60 -3.89 5.33 -2.61
CA GLY A 60 -4.87 4.62 -1.79
C GLY A 60 -5.90 3.89 -2.65
N TYR A 61 -7.18 4.18 -2.42
CA TYR A 61 -8.29 3.71 -3.25
C TYR A 61 -8.11 4.15 -4.70
N ARG A 62 -8.53 3.28 -5.63
CA ARG A 62 -8.65 3.60 -7.05
C ARG A 62 -10.05 3.22 -7.53
N THR A 63 -10.66 4.06 -8.35
CA THR A 63 -11.82 3.62 -9.13
C THR A 63 -11.40 2.54 -10.13
N VAL A 64 -12.36 1.76 -10.63
CA VAL A 64 -12.09 0.73 -11.64
C VAL A 64 -11.51 1.35 -12.92
N SER A 65 -12.06 2.48 -13.36
CA SER A 65 -11.62 3.22 -14.54
C SER A 65 -10.19 3.75 -14.36
N TYR A 66 -9.90 4.41 -13.24
CA TYR A 66 -8.55 4.93 -12.96
C TYR A 66 -7.54 3.80 -12.80
N ASN A 67 -7.90 2.72 -12.12
CA ASN A 67 -7.02 1.55 -12.00
C ASN A 67 -6.68 0.97 -13.38
N LYS A 68 -7.66 0.88 -14.30
CA LYS A 68 -7.41 0.44 -15.69
C LYS A 68 -6.51 1.41 -16.45
N SER A 69 -6.72 2.73 -16.33
CA SER A 69 -5.93 3.72 -17.07
C SER A 69 -4.45 3.75 -16.66
N VAL A 70 -4.15 3.40 -15.41
CA VAL A 70 -2.76 3.28 -14.91
C VAL A 70 -2.18 1.87 -15.05
N GLY A 71 -2.83 0.98 -15.80
CA GLY A 71 -2.36 -0.40 -16.04
C GLY A 71 -2.45 -1.32 -14.82
N GLY A 72 -3.30 -1.00 -13.85
CA GLY A 72 -3.55 -1.80 -12.67
C GLY A 72 -4.27 -3.11 -12.99
N ALA A 73 -4.00 -4.16 -12.19
CA ALA A 73 -4.64 -5.46 -12.34
C ALA A 73 -6.17 -5.37 -12.11
N SER A 74 -6.95 -6.18 -12.83
CA SER A 74 -8.41 -6.25 -12.68
C SER A 74 -8.86 -6.67 -11.28
N ALA A 75 -8.08 -7.54 -10.62
CA ALA A 75 -8.31 -7.99 -9.25
C ALA A 75 -7.51 -7.19 -8.19
N SER A 76 -7.09 -5.95 -8.51
CA SER A 76 -6.32 -5.08 -7.62
C SER A 76 -6.99 -4.90 -6.26
N TYR A 77 -6.19 -4.81 -5.20
CA TYR A 77 -6.72 -4.50 -3.86
C TYR A 77 -6.94 -2.99 -3.67
N HIS A 78 -6.39 -2.13 -4.53
CA HIS A 78 -6.70 -0.69 -4.53
C HIS A 78 -8.17 -0.43 -4.87
N ILE A 79 -8.73 -1.16 -5.84
CA ILE A 79 -10.16 -1.01 -6.20
C ILE A 79 -11.12 -1.54 -5.13
N LYS A 80 -10.59 -2.29 -4.15
CA LYS A 80 -11.35 -2.82 -3.01
C LYS A 80 -11.23 -1.94 -1.76
N GLY A 81 -10.45 -0.86 -1.81
CA GLY A 81 -10.14 -0.03 -0.64
C GLY A 81 -9.22 -0.73 0.38
N MET A 82 -8.51 -1.78 -0.03
CA MET A 82 -7.76 -2.66 0.85
C MET A 82 -6.24 -2.54 0.68
N ALA A 83 -5.78 -1.62 -0.18
CA ALA A 83 -4.38 -1.45 -0.48
C ALA A 83 -3.94 0.01 -0.41
N ALA A 84 -2.66 0.20 -0.08
CA ALA A 84 -1.98 1.47 -0.15
C ALA A 84 -0.56 1.25 -0.70
N ASP A 85 -0.13 2.15 -1.58
CA ASP A 85 1.28 2.30 -1.92
C ASP A 85 1.86 3.39 -1.02
N ILE A 86 2.98 3.11 -0.36
CA ILE A 86 3.55 3.95 0.69
C ILE A 86 5.05 4.17 0.54
N VAL A 87 5.50 5.30 1.07
CA VAL A 87 6.92 5.68 1.19
C VAL A 87 7.17 6.26 2.57
N VAL A 88 8.29 5.87 3.20
CA VAL A 88 8.84 6.49 4.40
C VAL A 88 10.22 7.02 4.06
N THR A 89 10.36 8.34 4.01
CA THR A 89 11.64 8.99 3.66
C THR A 89 12.74 8.53 4.62
N GLY A 90 13.89 8.14 4.08
CA GLY A 90 15.01 7.61 4.86
C GLY A 90 14.89 6.14 5.23
N LYS A 91 13.90 5.40 4.70
CA LYS A 91 13.80 3.94 4.83
C LYS A 91 13.82 3.27 3.46
N THR A 92 14.48 2.12 3.41
CA THR A 92 14.54 1.33 2.18
C THR A 92 13.21 0.59 1.97
N PRO A 93 12.82 0.29 0.72
CA PRO A 93 11.67 -0.59 0.45
C PRO A 93 11.75 -1.94 1.17
N ARG A 94 12.97 -2.49 1.34
CA ARG A 94 13.21 -3.71 2.11
C ARG A 94 12.79 -3.55 3.57
N ASP A 95 13.24 -2.50 4.24
CA ASP A 95 12.93 -2.27 5.65
C ASP A 95 11.42 -2.08 5.85
N MET A 96 10.79 -1.30 4.97
CA MET A 96 9.33 -1.10 4.99
C MET A 96 8.58 -2.42 4.79
N CYS A 97 9.02 -3.27 3.85
CA CYS A 97 8.46 -4.59 3.59
C CYS A 97 8.52 -5.48 4.84
N LEU A 98 9.71 -5.64 5.43
CA LEU A 98 9.90 -6.45 6.64
C LEU A 98 9.03 -5.95 7.80
N ARG A 99 8.92 -4.62 7.95
CA ARG A 99 8.04 -4.04 8.98
C ARG A 99 6.57 -4.36 8.73
N GLY A 100 6.09 -4.23 7.50
CA GLY A 100 4.72 -4.56 7.12
C GLY A 100 4.37 -6.02 7.39
N ILE A 101 5.25 -6.94 6.99
CA ILE A 101 5.10 -8.39 7.24
C ILE A 101 5.02 -8.66 8.75
N ASN A 102 5.93 -8.08 9.54
CA ASN A 102 5.93 -8.25 11.00
C ASN A 102 4.70 -7.62 11.70
N LEU A 103 3.92 -6.79 11.01
CA LEU A 103 2.66 -6.23 11.51
C LEU A 103 1.42 -6.98 10.97
N GLY A 104 1.63 -8.07 10.23
CA GLY A 104 0.56 -8.91 9.70
C GLY A 104 -0.04 -8.43 8.39
N ILE A 105 0.65 -7.57 7.63
CA ILE A 105 0.33 -7.38 6.20
C ILE A 105 0.56 -8.69 5.47
N LYS A 106 -0.37 -9.00 4.57
CA LYS A 106 -0.36 -10.25 3.81
C LYS A 106 -0.07 -10.04 2.34
N GLY A 107 -0.35 -8.87 1.77
CA GLY A 107 0.10 -8.53 0.43
C GLY A 107 1.17 -7.46 0.49
N VAL A 108 2.39 -7.78 0.05
CA VAL A 108 3.48 -6.80 -0.05
C VAL A 108 4.08 -6.84 -1.45
N GLY A 109 4.07 -5.69 -2.11
CA GLY A 109 4.81 -5.47 -3.35
C GLY A 109 5.98 -4.53 -3.09
N ILE A 110 7.16 -4.84 -3.60
CA ILE A 110 8.33 -3.99 -3.47
C ILE A 110 8.58 -3.29 -4.81
N TYR A 111 8.68 -1.96 -4.76
CA TYR A 111 9.07 -1.09 -5.86
C TYR A 111 10.44 -0.48 -5.58
N THR A 112 11.06 0.13 -6.61
CA THR A 112 12.33 0.85 -6.45
C THR A 112 12.19 2.09 -5.56
N TRP A 113 11.00 2.69 -5.52
CA TRP A 113 10.73 3.94 -4.80
C TRP A 113 9.92 3.78 -3.50
N GLY A 114 9.35 2.59 -3.24
CA GLY A 114 8.41 2.40 -2.14
C GLY A 114 7.87 0.97 -2.08
N ILE A 115 6.79 0.77 -1.32
CA ILE A 115 6.12 -0.53 -1.25
C ILE A 115 4.62 -0.41 -1.45
N HIS A 116 4.03 -1.46 -1.98
CA HIS A 116 2.62 -1.77 -1.93
C HIS A 116 2.33 -2.59 -0.67
N VAL A 117 1.26 -2.26 0.04
CA VAL A 117 0.73 -3.06 1.14
C VAL A 117 -0.77 -3.26 0.99
N ASP A 118 -1.25 -4.48 1.24
CA ASP A 118 -2.68 -4.77 1.25
C ASP A 118 -3.09 -5.87 2.24
N THR A 119 -4.37 -5.87 2.58
CA THR A 119 -4.96 -6.68 3.64
C THR A 119 -5.56 -8.01 3.18
N ARG A 120 -5.14 -8.54 2.01
CA ARG A 120 -5.57 -9.84 1.48
C ARG A 120 -5.49 -10.97 2.51
N THR A 121 -6.23 -12.06 2.30
CA THR A 121 -6.25 -13.20 3.22
C THR A 121 -5.09 -14.18 3.02
N VAL A 122 -4.63 -14.34 1.78
CA VAL A 122 -3.54 -15.24 1.39
C VAL A 122 -2.23 -14.44 1.26
N PRO A 123 -1.19 -14.76 2.05
CA PRO A 123 0.13 -14.14 1.95
C PRO A 123 0.70 -14.14 0.54
N LYS A 124 1.22 -13.01 0.08
CA LYS A 124 1.87 -12.86 -1.22
C LYS A 124 2.88 -11.72 -1.15
N LEU A 125 4.13 -12.04 -1.47
CA LEU A 125 5.23 -11.09 -1.60
C LEU A 125 5.71 -11.08 -3.06
N TRP A 126 5.91 -9.90 -3.62
CA TRP A 126 6.46 -9.76 -4.96
C TRP A 126 7.39 -8.54 -5.07
N TYR A 127 8.34 -8.62 -5.99
CA TYR A 127 9.27 -7.53 -6.32
C TYR A 127 9.09 -7.12 -7.78
N GLN A 128 9.08 -5.81 -8.05
CA GLN A 128 9.03 -5.27 -9.41
C GLN A 128 10.43 -5.28 -10.05
N VAL A 129 10.61 -6.09 -11.09
CA VAL A 129 11.92 -6.22 -11.78
C VAL A 129 12.17 -5.15 -12.83
N LYS A 130 11.11 -4.58 -13.40
CA LYS A 130 11.14 -3.46 -14.35
C LYS A 130 9.89 -2.62 -14.15
N SER A 131 9.94 -1.33 -14.46
CA SER A 131 8.75 -0.47 -14.45
C SER A 131 7.64 -1.10 -15.30
N GLY A 132 6.46 -1.30 -14.71
CA GLY A 132 5.34 -1.99 -15.36
C GLY A 132 4.93 -3.29 -14.63
N ALA A 133 4.33 -4.24 -15.37
CA ALA A 133 3.68 -5.44 -14.83
C ALA A 133 4.61 -6.67 -14.67
N SER A 134 5.93 -6.48 -14.65
CA SER A 134 6.89 -7.58 -14.48
C SER A 134 7.26 -7.76 -13.01
N TYR A 135 6.88 -8.90 -12.43
CA TYR A 135 7.07 -9.20 -11.00
C TYR A 135 7.70 -10.57 -10.77
N ILE A 136 8.60 -10.66 -9.79
CA ILE A 136 9.07 -11.94 -9.22
C ILE A 136 8.31 -12.19 -7.92
N TYR A 137 7.71 -13.37 -7.80
CA TYR A 137 7.07 -13.82 -6.56
C TYR A 137 8.06 -14.51 -5.65
N VAL A 138 8.05 -14.12 -4.37
CA VAL A 138 8.97 -14.66 -3.35
C VAL A 138 8.13 -15.25 -2.22
N PRO A 139 8.51 -16.41 -1.65
CA PRO A 139 7.86 -16.90 -0.44
C PRO A 139 7.98 -15.86 0.69
N MET A 140 6.86 -15.50 1.33
CA MET A 140 6.85 -14.48 2.40
C MET A 140 7.63 -14.90 3.65
N LEU A 141 8.03 -16.19 3.73
CA LEU A 141 8.79 -16.81 4.81
C LEU A 141 10.24 -17.17 4.41
N ALA A 142 10.66 -16.92 3.17
CA ALA A 142 12.05 -17.12 2.78
C ALA A 142 12.84 -15.84 3.13
N ASN A 143 14.01 -16.00 3.75
CA ASN A 143 15.00 -14.94 3.92
C ASN A 143 15.07 -14.12 2.65
N ILE A 144 14.56 -12.87 2.68
CA ILE A 144 14.57 -12.02 1.50
C ILE A 144 16.05 -11.80 1.13
N PRO A 145 16.56 -12.44 0.05
CA PRO A 145 17.98 -12.47 -0.24
C PRO A 145 18.51 -11.05 -0.33
N ALA A 146 19.63 -10.76 0.33
CA ALA A 146 20.26 -9.45 0.26
C ALA A 146 20.53 -9.03 -1.20
N GLY A 147 20.85 -10.00 -2.07
CA GLY A 147 21.08 -9.79 -3.49
C GLY A 147 19.83 -9.49 -4.35
N LEU A 148 18.61 -9.71 -3.85
CA LEU A 148 17.38 -9.38 -4.60
C LEU A 148 17.16 -7.87 -4.75
N PHE A 149 17.89 -7.06 -3.96
CA PHE A 149 17.88 -5.60 -3.99
C PHE A 149 19.13 -5.01 -4.66
N ASN A 150 20.13 -5.84 -4.98
CA ASN A 150 21.42 -5.39 -5.55
C ASN A 150 21.45 -5.36 -7.07
N ASN A 151 20.34 -5.68 -7.74
CA ASN A 151 20.22 -5.42 -9.18
C ASN A 151 19.81 -3.96 -9.39
N THR A 152 20.75 -3.06 -9.09
CA THR A 152 21.00 -1.89 -9.92
C THR A 152 20.94 -2.34 -11.39
N LEU A 153 20.10 -1.66 -12.17
CA LEU A 153 20.37 -1.54 -13.61
C LEU A 153 21.77 -0.94 -13.81
#